data_AF-A0A957WBP5-F1
#
_entry.id   AF-A0A957WBP5-F1
#
_cell.length_a   1.000
_cell.length_b   1.000
_cell.length_c   1.000
_cell.angle_alpha   90.00
_cell.angle_beta   90.00
_cell.angle_gamma   90.00
#
_symmetry.space_group_name_H-M   'P 1'
#
loop_
_entity.id
_entity.type
_entity.pdbx_description
1 polymer ?
#
loop_
_entity_poly.entity_id
_entity_poly.type
_entity_poly.pdbx_seq_one_letter_code
_entity_poly.pdbx_strand_id
1 'polypeptide(L)' 'MSTTANKTLSRRFRQEQDKGNWAIFEEIPAPDCTVYFTGNPEPLNRAGLKQLSQIFFSAFPDLRHTFEDQVAEGDKVVNR' A
#
# COMPACT_ATOMS: atom_id res chain seq x y z
N MET A 1 -5.08 17.16 -2.71
CA MET A 1 -6.12 16.28 -2.12
C MET A 1 -6.36 16.71 -0.68
N SER A 2 -7.52 16.42 -0.10
CA SER A 2 -7.76 16.64 1.33
C SER A 2 -7.17 15.50 2.17
N THR A 3 -6.92 15.74 3.47
CA THR A 3 -6.45 14.71 4.41
C THR A 3 -7.40 13.50 4.46
N THR A 4 -8.71 13.74 4.43
CA THR A 4 -9.73 12.68 4.34
C THR A 4 -9.59 11.87 3.05
N ALA A 5 -9.40 12.52 1.90
CA ALA A 5 -9.21 11.82 0.63
C ALA A 5 -7.93 10.96 0.65
N ASN A 6 -6.84 11.46 1.24
CA ASN A 6 -5.60 10.71 1.38
C ASN A 6 -5.77 9.45 2.26
N LYS A 7 -6.48 9.56 3.39
CA LYS A 7 -6.81 8.41 4.26
C LYS A 7 -7.61 7.34 3.51
N THR A 8 -8.63 7.78 2.76
CA THR A 8 -9.47 6.89 1.95
C THR A 8 -8.66 6.19 0.86
N LEU A 9 -7.77 6.91 0.19
CA LEU A 9 -6.89 6.35 -0.85
C LEU A 9 -5.93 5.30 -0.27
N SER A 10 -5.30 5.61 0.87
CA SER A 10 -4.40 4.69 1.59
C SER A 10 -5.13 3.39 1.98
N ARG A 11 -6.36 3.50 2.48
CA ARG A 11 -7.20 2.35 2.86
C ARG A 11 -7.60 1.53 1.65
N ARG A 12 -8.06 2.18 0.57
CA ARG A 12 -8.45 1.51 -0.69
C ARG A 12 -7.30 0.67 -1.24
N PHE A 13 -6.08 1.22 -1.26
CA PHE A 13 -4.91 0.52 -1.77
C PHE A 13 -4.68 -0.84 -1.11
N ARG A 14 -4.91 -0.92 0.21
CA ARG A 14 -4.72 -2.15 1.01
C ARG A 14 -5.90 -3.09 0.90
N GLN A 15 -7.13 -2.57 0.89
CA GLN A 15 -8.35 -3.37 0.67
C GLN A 15 -8.40 -4.03 -0.70
N GLU A 16 -7.88 -3.39 -1.74
CA GLU A 16 -7.83 -4.00 -3.07
C GLU A 16 -6.79 -5.13 -3.14
N GLN A 17 -5.65 -5.00 -2.43
CA GLN A 17 -4.71 -6.12 -2.25
C GLN A 17 -5.37 -7.29 -1.52
N ASP A 18 -6.13 -7.02 -0.46
CA ASP A 18 -6.88 -8.04 0.28
C ASP A 18 -7.90 -8.80 -0.58
N LYS A 19 -8.41 -8.17 -1.65
CA LYS A 19 -9.30 -8.80 -2.65
C LYS A 19 -8.53 -9.50 -3.78
N GLY A 20 -7.20 -9.44 -3.79
CA GLY A 20 -6.36 -9.95 -4.87
C GLY A 20 -6.37 -9.09 -6.13
N ASN A 21 -6.84 -7.84 -6.06
CA ASN A 21 -6.84 -6.92 -7.20
C ASN A 21 -5.47 -6.26 -7.38
N TRP A 22 -4.62 -6.90 -8.18
CA TRP A 22 -3.26 -6.44 -8.48
C TRP A 22 -3.18 -5.28 -9.48
N ALA A 23 -4.30 -4.87 -10.10
CA ALA A 23 -4.33 -3.71 -10.99
C ALA A 23 -4.20 -2.38 -10.20
N ILE A 24 -4.53 -2.41 -8.90
CA ILE A 24 -4.50 -1.22 -8.03
C ILE A 24 -3.10 -0.57 -7.94
N PHE A 25 -2.04 -1.34 -8.19
CA PHE A 25 -0.66 -0.85 -8.21
C PHE A 25 -0.37 0.08 -9.39
N GLU A 26 -1.17 0.03 -10.46
CA GLU A 26 -1.03 0.98 -11.58
C GLU A 26 -1.88 2.24 -11.36
N GLU A 27 -2.93 2.15 -10.54
CA GLU A 27 -3.90 3.22 -10.29
C GLU A 27 -3.49 4.19 -9.17
N ILE A 28 -2.96 3.67 -8.05
CA ILE A 28 -2.74 4.47 -6.83
C ILE A 28 -1.29 4.93 -6.70
N PRO A 29 -0.27 4.05 -6.68
CA PRO A 29 1.11 4.50 -6.63
C PRO A 29 1.50 5.22 -7.93
N ALA A 30 2.09 6.40 -7.79
CA ALA A 30 2.66 7.14 -8.91
C ALA A 30 3.72 6.29 -9.65
N PRO A 31 3.87 6.44 -10.98
CA PRO A 31 4.86 5.67 -11.75
C PRO A 31 6.30 5.78 -11.24
N ASP A 32 6.64 6.93 -10.65
CA ASP A 32 7.94 7.28 -10.07
C ASP A 32 8.01 7.09 -8.54
N CYS A 33 7.05 6.35 -7.96
CA CYS A 33 7.03 6.16 -6.51
C CYS A 33 8.27 5.41 -6.00
N THR A 34 8.76 5.86 -4.84
CA THR A 34 9.85 5.21 -4.10
C THR A 34 9.27 4.63 -2.81
N VAL A 35 9.52 3.35 -2.58
CA VAL A 35 8.97 2.60 -1.45
C VAL A 35 10.10 2.11 -0.57
N TYR A 36 10.11 2.60 0.68
CA TYR A 36 11.04 2.12 1.70
C TYR A 36 10.35 1.01 2.50
N PHE A 37 10.90 -0.20 2.43
CA PHE A 37 10.37 -1.38 3.11
C PHE A 37 11.35 -1.88 4.15
N THR A 38 10.91 -1.99 5.40
CA THR A 38 11.76 -2.48 6.50
C THR A 38 12.30 -3.87 6.19
N GLY A 39 13.61 -4.04 6.31
CA GLY A 39 14.30 -5.30 5.99
C GLY A 39 14.85 -5.37 4.56
N ASN A 40 14.44 -4.45 3.66
CA ASN A 40 15.08 -4.28 2.36
C ASN A 40 16.08 -3.12 2.43
N PRO A 41 17.36 -3.34 2.09
CA PRO A 41 18.37 -2.28 2.13
C PRO A 41 18.13 -1.22 1.04
N GLU A 42 17.67 -1.66 -0.14
CA GLU A 42 17.40 -0.78 -1.27
C GLU A 42 15.90 -0.46 -1.38
N PRO A 43 15.54 0.79 -1.74
CA PRO A 43 14.15 1.14 -2.02
C PRO A 43 13.58 0.37 -3.20
N LEU A 44 12.28 0.13 -3.17
CA LEU A 44 11.54 -0.51 -4.24
C LEU A 44 10.86 0.55 -5.11
N ASN A 45 10.77 0.27 -6.41
CA ASN A 45 9.85 0.95 -7.30
C ASN A 45 8.45 0.32 -7.23
N ARG A 46 7.49 0.88 -7.98
CA ARG A 46 6.11 0.38 -8.07
C ARG A 46 6.00 -1.10 -8.41
N ALA A 47 6.79 -1.58 -9.38
CA ALA A 47 6.79 -2.98 -9.79
C ALA A 47 7.36 -3.90 -8.69
N GLY A 48 8.43 -3.47 -8.02
CA GLY A 48 9.02 -4.17 -6.88
C GLY A 48 8.05 -4.27 -5.70
N LEU A 49 7.33 -3.19 -5.39
CA LEU A 49 6.28 -3.23 -4.36
C LEU A 49 5.17 -4.22 -4.73
N LYS A 50 4.71 -4.26 -5.98
CA LYS A 50 3.70 -5.23 -6.45
C LYS A 50 4.17 -6.68 -6.29
N GLN A 51 5.40 -6.98 -6.72
CA GLN A 51 5.99 -8.30 -6.58
C GLN A 51 6.11 -8.72 -5.11
N LEU A 52 6.59 -7.80 -4.25
CA LEU A 52 6.70 -8.05 -2.82
C LEU A 52 5.32 -8.37 -2.21
N SER A 53 4.30 -7.57 -2.51
CA SER A 53 2.93 -7.85 -2.04
C SER A 53 2.45 -9.22 -2.53
N GLN A 54 2.66 -9.58 -3.79
CA GLN A 54 2.26 -10.90 -4.29
C GLN A 54 2.94 -12.06 -3.57
N ILE A 55 4.21 -11.91 -3.20
CA ILE A 55 4.96 -12.90 -2.40
C ILE A 55 4.34 -13.03 -1.00
N PHE A 56 4.01 -11.93 -0.34
CA PHE A 56 3.35 -11.99 0.98
C PHE A 56 2.00 -12.69 0.90
N PHE A 57 1.17 -12.37 -0.09
CA PHE A 57 -0.14 -13.00 -0.26
C PHE A 57 -0.08 -14.44 -0.75
N SER A 58 1.00 -14.88 -1.41
CA SER A 58 1.19 -16.30 -1.73
C SER A 58 1.62 -17.12 -0.51
N ALA A 59 2.42 -16.53 0.38
CA ALA A 59 2.83 -17.15 1.65
C ALA A 59 1.69 -17.16 2.69
N PHE A 60 0.83 -16.14 2.67
CA PHE A 60 -0.29 -15.96 3.59
C PHE A 60 -1.60 -15.70 2.81
N PRO A 61 -2.28 -16.75 2.31
CA PRO A 61 -3.45 -16.60 1.43
C PRO A 61 -4.65 -15.90 2.08
N ASP A 62 -4.74 -15.95 3.41
CA ASP A 62 -5.78 -15.36 4.24
C ASP A 62 -5.40 -13.97 4.78
N LEU A 63 -4.25 -13.42 4.38
CA LEU A 63 -3.78 -12.11 4.83
C LEU A 63 -4.83 -11.03 4.54
N ARG A 64 -5.16 -10.25 5.57
CA ARG A 64 -6.07 -9.11 5.52
C ARG A 64 -5.52 -7.95 6.34
N HIS A 65 -5.67 -6.74 5.84
CA HIS A 65 -5.29 -5.54 6.56
C HIS A 65 -6.49 -5.00 7.36
N THR A 66 -6.30 -4.81 8.65
CA THR A 66 -7.23 -4.07 9.52
C THR A 66 -6.52 -2.82 10.02
N PHE A 67 -7.15 -1.66 9.90
CA PHE A 67 -6.61 -0.39 10.43
C PHE A 67 -7.37 0.00 11.68
N GLU A 68 -6.69 0.01 12.82
CA GLU A 68 -7.20 0.46 14.11
C GLU A 68 -7.25 1.99 14.16
N ASP A 69 -6.23 2.64 13.60
CA ASP A 69 -6.16 4.09 13.53
C ASP A 69 -5.57 4.58 12.19
N GLN A 70 -5.99 5.77 11.78
CA GLN A 70 -5.45 6.50 10.64
C GLN A 70 -5.29 7.97 10.99
N VAL A 71 -4.06 8.47 10.93
CA VAL A 71 -3.73 9.89 11.08
C VAL A 71 -3.25 10.43 9.74
N ALA A 72 -3.68 11.65 9.38
CA ALA A 72 -3.22 12.32 8.17
C ALA A 72 -2.98 13.79 8.44
N GLU A 73 -1.85 14.27 7.95
CA GLU A 73 -1.38 15.65 8.08
C GLU A 73 -0.74 16.07 6.76
N GLY A 74 -1.26 17.13 6.17
CA GLY A 74 -0.87 17.54 4.81
C GLY A 74 -1.04 16.41 3.81
N ASP A 75 0.08 15.97 3.23
CA ASP A 75 0.17 14.91 2.23
C ASP A 75 0.51 13.52 2.79
N LYS A 76 0.72 13.38 4.10
CA LYS A 76 1.14 12.13 4.74
C LYS A 76 -0.04 11.41 5.39
N VAL A 77 0.01 10.08 5.36
CA VAL A 77 -0.93 9.20 6.06
C VAL A 77 -0.14 8.12 6.80
N VAL A 78 -0.50 7.89 8.06
CA VAL A 78 0.01 6.79 8.88
C VAL A 78 -1.15 5.88 9.25
N ASN A 79 -0.92 4.57 9.17
CA ASN A 79 -1.87 3.53 9.53
C ASN A 79 -1.30 2.74 10.72
N ARG A 80 -2.15 2.35 11.68
CA ARG A 80 -1.84 1.39 12.74
C ARG A 80 -2.76 0.18 12.64
#